data_AF-A0A933VJ52-F1
#
_entry.id   AF-A0A933VJ52-F1
#
_cell.length_a   1.000
_cell.length_b   1.000
_cell.length_c   1.000
_cell.angle_alpha   90.00
_cell.angle_beta   90.00
_cell.angle_gamma   90.00
#
_symmetry.space_group_name_H-M   'P 1'
#
loop_
_entity.id
_entity.type
_entity.pdbx_description
1 polymer ?
#
loop_
_entity_poly.entity_id
_entity_poly.type
_entity_poly.pdbx_seq_one_letter_code
_entity_poly.pdbx_strand_id
1 'polypeptide(L)'
;MAISCVYCGATHDEAAQVRACWQRSEAGGTAQQLPVEAPADAVARPAPAMPVADAGPGPVELGRNLIIRPGQDVPPEWRDASRVTIEASDASSGRDLVDELQPLARARHRVVFELSPDAEAALDRPESTDAPPSEVGARFRFDRDDLRHLVRANSVDLTSGSPRWPLLDRAVTLGAQVVAEGAGDVVLPDGRR
;
A
#
# COMPACT_ATOMS: atom_id res chain seq x y z
N MET A 1 -20.34 8.66 41.04
CA MET A 1 -19.76 9.64 40.07
C MET A 1 -20.54 9.43 38.81
N ALA A 2 -21.28 10.43 38.32
CA ALA A 2 -22.17 10.24 37.18
C ALA A 2 -21.38 10.09 35.88
N ILE A 3 -21.64 9.01 35.14
CA ILE A 3 -21.04 8.64 33.87
C ILE A 3 -22.12 8.79 32.80
N SER A 4 -21.91 9.69 31.83
CA SER A 4 -22.81 9.83 30.67
C SER A 4 -22.74 8.59 29.79
N CYS A 5 -23.89 8.04 29.39
CA CYS A 5 -24.01 6.83 28.59
C CYS A 5 -24.43 7.16 27.17
N VAL A 6 -23.54 6.88 26.20
CA VAL A 6 -23.79 7.14 24.77
C VAL A 6 -24.90 6.25 24.19
N TYR A 7 -25.15 5.08 24.79
CA TYR A 7 -26.11 4.10 24.25
C TYR A 7 -27.57 4.43 24.55
N CYS A 8 -27.86 5.06 25.69
CA CYS A 8 -29.22 5.42 26.08
C CYS A 8 -29.44 6.91 26.30
N GLY A 9 -28.38 7.73 26.26
CA GLY A 9 -28.43 9.17 26.50
C GLY A 9 -28.62 9.57 27.98
N ALA A 10 -28.70 8.61 28.90
CA ALA A 10 -28.82 8.87 30.34
C ALA A 10 -27.46 8.84 31.06
N THR A 11 -27.45 9.15 32.36
CA THR A 11 -26.28 9.03 33.24
C THR A 11 -26.41 7.83 34.17
N HIS A 12 -25.29 7.14 34.42
CA HIS A 12 -25.17 6.01 35.33
C HIS A 12 -24.16 6.29 36.45
N ASP A 13 -24.33 5.70 37.61
CA ASP A 13 -23.43 5.94 38.75
C ASP A 13 -22.21 5.01 38.77
N GLU A 14 -22.29 3.90 38.03
CA GLU A 14 -21.26 2.87 37.98
C GLU A 14 -21.00 2.36 36.56
N ALA A 15 -19.74 2.01 36.26
CA ALA A 15 -19.34 1.44 34.98
C ALA A 15 -20.04 0.09 34.68
N ALA A 16 -20.45 -0.67 35.71
CA ALA A 16 -21.22 -1.90 35.53
C ALA A 16 -22.61 -1.64 34.92
N GLN A 17 -23.25 -0.52 35.28
CA GLN A 17 -24.54 -0.12 34.75
C GLN A 17 -24.45 0.33 33.28
N VAL A 18 -23.35 1.01 32.91
CA VAL A 18 -23.04 1.36 31.51
C VAL A 18 -22.87 0.09 30.66
N ARG A 19 -22.10 -0.90 31.14
CA ARG A 19 -21.92 -2.19 30.45
C ARG A 19 -23.23 -2.96 30.28
N ALA A 20 -24.06 -3.01 31.31
CA ALA A 20 -25.37 -3.64 31.23
C ALA A 20 -26.31 -2.91 30.24
N CYS A 21 -26.18 -1.58 30.12
CA CYS A 21 -26.92 -0.79 29.14
C CYS A 21 -26.51 -1.14 27.70
N TRP A 22 -25.20 -1.23 27.43
CA TRP A 22 -24.67 -1.67 26.14
C TRP A 22 -25.12 -3.09 25.77
N GLN A 23 -25.05 -4.04 26.70
CA GLN A 23 -25.48 -5.42 26.43
C GLN A 23 -26.97 -5.53 26.07
N ARG A 24 -27.83 -4.68 26.66
CA ARG A 24 -29.25 -4.60 26.28
C ARG A 24 -29.46 -3.96 24.91
N SER A 25 -28.65 -2.97 24.52
CA SER A 25 -28.73 -2.40 23.17
C SER A 25 -28.25 -3.38 22.10
N GLU A 26 -27.26 -4.21 22.40
CA GLU A 26 -26.82 -5.30 21.50
C GLU A 26 -27.88 -6.40 21.37
N ALA A 27 -28.56 -6.75 22.46
CA ALA A 27 -29.58 -7.81 22.46
C ALA A 27 -30.92 -7.40 21.83
N GLY A 28 -31.18 -6.10 21.68
CA GLY A 28 -32.45 -5.55 21.14
C GLY A 28 -32.31 -4.73 19.85
N GLY A 29 -31.10 -4.50 19.36
CA GLY A 29 -30.83 -3.64 18.22
C GLY A 29 -30.51 -4.43 16.96
N THR A 30 -31.41 -4.39 15.98
CA THR A 30 -30.96 -4.36 14.59
C THR A 30 -30.00 -3.18 14.49
N ALA A 31 -28.74 -3.42 14.13
CA ALA A 31 -27.78 -2.35 13.88
C ALA A 31 -28.45 -1.35 12.95
N GLN A 32 -28.81 -0.18 13.48
CA GLN A 32 -29.38 0.87 12.66
C GLN A 32 -28.23 1.39 11.81
N GLN A 33 -28.08 0.78 10.63
CA GLN A 33 -27.20 1.24 9.58
C GLN A 33 -27.58 2.70 9.33
N LEU A 34 -26.70 3.61 9.75
CA LEU A 34 -26.72 4.96 9.23
C LEU A 34 -26.66 4.82 7.70
N PRO A 35 -27.58 5.45 6.95
CA PRO A 35 -27.50 5.42 5.49
C PRO A 35 -26.18 6.08 5.11
N VAL A 36 -25.20 5.27 4.70
CA VAL A 36 -24.08 5.77 3.91
C VAL A 36 -24.68 5.96 2.53
N GLU A 37 -25.17 7.17 2.25
CA GLU A 37 -25.45 7.57 0.87
C GLU A 37 -24.13 7.42 0.11
N ALA A 38 -24.01 6.32 -0.65
CA ALA A 38 -22.96 6.17 -1.64
C ALA A 38 -23.08 7.39 -2.57
N PRO A 39 -22.00 8.16 -2.80
CA PRO A 39 -22.07 9.25 -3.75
C PRO A 39 -22.49 8.66 -5.10
N ALA A 40 -23.65 9.11 -5.57
CA ALA A 40 -24.22 8.71 -6.84
C ALA A 40 -23.17 8.94 -7.94
N ASP A 41 -22.89 7.87 -8.70
CA ASP A 41 -22.19 7.84 -9.99
C ASP A 41 -21.37 9.09 -10.29
N ALA A 42 -20.24 9.25 -9.59
CA ALA A 42 -19.17 10.06 -10.11
C ALA A 42 -18.62 9.32 -11.33
N VAL A 43 -19.23 9.56 -12.49
CA VAL A 43 -18.69 9.13 -13.79
C VAL A 43 -17.27 9.64 -13.84
N ALA A 44 -16.30 8.73 -13.64
CA ALA A 44 -14.89 9.05 -13.67
C ALA A 44 -14.63 9.70 -15.03
N ARG A 45 -14.39 11.01 -15.05
CA ARG A 45 -13.90 11.68 -16.26
C ARG A 45 -12.66 10.91 -16.69
N PRO A 46 -12.58 10.43 -17.95
CA PRO A 46 -11.36 9.80 -18.42
C PRO A 46 -10.22 10.80 -18.20
N ALA A 47 -9.24 10.38 -17.40
CA ALA A 47 -8.06 11.18 -17.18
C ALA A 47 -7.45 11.50 -18.56
N PRO A 48 -7.05 12.76 -18.82
CA PRO A 48 -6.34 13.06 -20.06
C PRO A 48 -5.13 12.13 -20.17
N ALA A 49 -4.88 11.60 -21.37
CA ALA A 49 -3.71 10.75 -21.64
C ALA A 49 -2.45 11.52 -21.24
N MET A 50 -1.86 11.09 -20.13
CA MET A 50 -0.76 11.80 -19.49
C MET A 50 0.53 11.62 -20.29
N PRO A 51 1.41 12.64 -20.36
CA PRO A 51 2.77 12.41 -20.81
C PRO A 51 3.42 11.38 -19.89
N VAL A 52 3.75 10.23 -20.46
CA VAL A 52 4.40 9.11 -19.78
C VAL A 52 5.88 9.41 -19.77
N ALA A 53 6.45 9.61 -18.58
CA ALA A 53 7.90 9.66 -18.44
C ALA A 53 8.39 8.25 -18.14
N ASP A 54 9.35 7.77 -18.93
CA ASP A 54 10.02 6.50 -18.66
C ASP A 54 10.78 6.61 -17.33
N ALA A 55 10.34 5.84 -16.34
CA ALA A 55 10.93 5.86 -15.01
C ALA A 55 12.24 5.07 -15.00
N GLY A 56 13.34 5.74 -14.66
CA GLY A 56 14.65 5.10 -14.48
C GLY A 56 14.88 4.58 -13.06
N PRO A 57 16.05 3.95 -12.82
CA PRO A 57 16.48 3.54 -11.47
C PRO A 57 16.68 4.73 -10.51
N GLY A 58 16.80 5.95 -11.06
CA GLY A 58 17.19 7.13 -10.30
C GLY A 58 18.60 6.99 -9.68
N PRO A 59 18.96 7.90 -8.77
CA PRO A 59 20.17 7.82 -7.97
C PRO A 59 20.26 6.52 -7.18
N VAL A 60 21.48 5.99 -7.02
CA VAL A 60 21.71 4.72 -6.31
C VAL A 60 21.22 4.78 -4.86
N GLU A 61 21.29 5.97 -4.24
CA GLU A 61 20.86 6.24 -2.87
C GLU A 61 19.35 6.04 -2.67
N LEU A 62 18.54 6.15 -3.73
CA LEU A 62 17.10 5.92 -3.65
C LEU A 62 16.74 4.44 -3.59
N GLY A 63 17.64 3.55 -4.06
CA GLY A 63 17.44 2.12 -4.01
C GLY A 63 16.20 1.65 -4.77
N ARG A 64 15.91 2.25 -5.94
CA ARG A 64 14.69 1.95 -6.69
C ARG A 64 14.70 0.54 -7.27
N ASN A 65 13.66 -0.21 -6.92
CA ASN A 65 13.44 -1.57 -7.37
C ASN A 65 12.80 -1.60 -8.76
N LEU A 66 12.69 -2.80 -9.33
CA LEU A 66 12.03 -3.05 -10.61
C LEU A 66 11.06 -4.22 -10.48
N ILE A 67 9.86 -4.12 -11.03
CA ILE A 67 8.91 -5.23 -11.19
C ILE A 67 8.87 -5.62 -12.66
N ILE A 68 9.07 -6.91 -12.93
CA ILE A 68 8.97 -7.51 -14.26
C ILE A 68 8.07 -8.74 -14.22
N ARG A 69 7.60 -9.18 -15.38
CA ARG A 69 6.95 -10.48 -15.51
C ARG A 69 7.99 -11.61 -15.48
N PRO A 70 7.59 -12.84 -15.10
CA PRO A 70 8.48 -14.00 -15.16
C PRO A 70 9.08 -14.16 -16.56
N GLY A 71 10.40 -14.33 -16.61
CA GLY A 71 11.14 -14.50 -17.86
C GLY A 71 11.29 -13.24 -18.73
N GLN A 72 10.79 -12.08 -18.29
CA GLN A 72 11.02 -10.82 -18.99
C GLN A 72 12.47 -10.34 -18.79
N ASP A 73 13.03 -9.72 -19.82
CA ASP A 73 14.39 -9.18 -19.78
C ASP A 73 14.54 -8.05 -18.76
N VAL A 74 15.64 -8.08 -18.00
CA VAL A 74 16.01 -7.02 -17.06
C VAL A 74 16.80 -5.94 -17.82
N PRO A 75 16.38 -4.66 -17.76
CA PRO A 75 17.12 -3.57 -18.36
C PRO A 75 18.54 -3.44 -17.77
N PRO A 76 19.54 -2.99 -18.54
CA PRO A 76 20.92 -2.86 -18.08
C PRO A 76 21.09 -2.09 -16.76
N GLU A 77 20.22 -1.12 -16.49
CA GLU A 77 20.21 -0.25 -15.33
C GLU A 77 19.97 -0.98 -14.00
N TRP A 78 19.33 -2.16 -14.05
CA TRP A 78 19.06 -3.04 -12.91
C TRP A 78 19.81 -4.37 -12.98
N ARG A 79 20.74 -4.54 -13.94
CA ARG A 79 21.40 -5.83 -14.19
C ARG A 79 22.13 -6.40 -12.97
N ASP A 80 22.67 -5.53 -12.12
CA ASP A 80 23.43 -5.90 -10.93
C ASP A 80 22.56 -6.00 -9.65
N ALA A 81 21.25 -5.73 -9.75
CA ALA A 81 20.34 -5.84 -8.61
C ALA A 81 20.02 -7.32 -8.31
N SER A 82 19.79 -7.62 -7.02
CA SER A 82 19.36 -8.95 -6.59
C SER A 82 18.00 -9.27 -7.20
N ARG A 83 17.81 -10.51 -7.65
CA ARG A 83 16.55 -10.95 -8.26
C ARG A 83 15.76 -11.83 -7.29
N VAL A 84 14.50 -11.50 -7.07
CA VAL A 84 13.59 -12.24 -6.18
C VAL A 84 12.34 -12.59 -6.98
N THR A 85 12.04 -13.89 -7.08
CA THR A 85 10.80 -14.38 -7.67
C THR A 85 9.73 -14.42 -6.59
N ILE A 86 8.55 -13.90 -6.89
CA ILE A 86 7.40 -13.90 -5.98
C ILE A 86 6.30 -14.69 -6.64
N GLU A 87 6.00 -15.85 -6.07
CA GLU A 87 4.90 -16.70 -6.50
C GLU A 87 3.66 -16.49 -5.63
N ALA A 88 2.53 -17.05 -6.09
CA ALA A 88 1.24 -16.89 -5.41
C ALA A 88 1.23 -17.45 -3.97
N SER A 89 2.01 -18.50 -3.70
CA SER A 89 2.20 -19.06 -2.36
C SER A 89 2.87 -18.06 -1.43
N ASP A 90 3.92 -17.37 -1.92
CA ASP A 90 4.72 -16.44 -1.13
C ASP A 90 3.92 -15.17 -0.85
N ALA A 91 3.18 -14.69 -1.85
CA ALA A 91 2.25 -13.57 -1.73
C ALA A 91 1.09 -13.85 -0.74
N SER A 92 0.78 -15.11 -0.45
CA SER A 92 -0.32 -15.47 0.45
C SER A 92 0.10 -15.54 1.92
N SER A 93 1.33 -15.95 2.24
CA SER A 93 1.86 -15.99 3.62
C SER A 93 2.62 -14.73 4.02
N GLY A 94 3.37 -14.13 3.09
CA GLY A 94 4.07 -12.85 3.23
C GLY A 94 5.32 -12.86 4.14
N ARG A 95 5.25 -13.54 5.28
CA ARG A 95 6.20 -13.41 6.40
C ARG A 95 7.67 -13.60 6.03
N ASP A 96 8.01 -14.73 5.40
CA ASP A 96 9.42 -15.06 5.15
C ASP A 96 10.05 -14.07 4.17
N LEU A 97 9.32 -13.69 3.12
CA LEU A 97 9.75 -12.66 2.18
C LEU A 97 9.83 -11.28 2.83
N VAL A 98 8.91 -10.94 3.73
CA VAL A 98 8.98 -9.67 4.47
C VAL A 98 10.26 -9.60 5.29
N ASP A 99 10.60 -10.67 6.01
CA ASP A 99 11.81 -10.73 6.83
C ASP A 99 13.09 -10.67 5.96
N GLU A 100 13.06 -11.22 4.74
CA GLU A 100 14.15 -11.12 3.76
C GLU A 100 14.29 -9.71 3.14
N LEU A 101 13.17 -9.11 2.72
CA LEU A 101 13.17 -7.87 1.94
C LEU A 101 13.31 -6.61 2.81
N GLN A 102 12.88 -6.67 4.07
CA GLN A 102 12.92 -5.51 4.96
C GLN A 102 14.34 -4.97 5.21
N PRO A 103 15.38 -5.79 5.46
CA PRO A 103 16.77 -5.32 5.52
C PRO A 103 17.25 -4.67 4.22
N LEU A 104 16.89 -5.24 3.06
CA LEU A 104 17.28 -4.70 1.74
C LEU A 104 16.68 -3.31 1.51
N ALA A 105 15.39 -3.15 1.81
CA ALA A 105 14.70 -1.87 1.72
C ALA A 105 15.34 -0.79 2.62
N ARG A 106 15.72 -1.15 3.86
CA ARG A 106 16.40 -0.23 4.79
C ARG A 106 17.78 0.18 4.31
N ALA A 107 18.52 -0.75 3.71
CA ALA A 107 19.85 -0.50 3.15
C ALA A 107 19.81 0.19 1.77
N ARG A 108 18.62 0.45 1.22
CA ARG A 108 18.44 0.94 -0.17
C ARG A 108 19.09 0.02 -1.19
N HIS A 109 19.15 -1.28 -0.88
CA HIS A 109 19.64 -2.29 -1.80
C HIS A 109 18.56 -2.58 -2.84
N ARG A 110 18.91 -2.39 -4.11
CA ARG A 110 17.97 -2.55 -5.22
C ARG A 110 17.67 -4.02 -5.47
N VAL A 111 16.39 -4.30 -5.74
CA VAL A 111 15.86 -5.63 -6.04
C VAL A 111 15.05 -5.59 -7.33
N VAL A 112 15.19 -6.63 -8.15
CA VAL A 112 14.31 -6.94 -9.27
C VAL A 112 13.32 -8.02 -8.82
N PHE A 113 12.05 -7.68 -8.79
CA PHE A 113 10.96 -8.59 -8.50
C PHE A 113 10.43 -9.21 -9.78
N GLU A 114 10.53 -10.53 -9.92
CA GLU A 114 9.73 -11.28 -10.89
C GLU A 114 8.38 -11.60 -10.27
N LEU A 115 7.33 -10.92 -10.73
CA LEU A 115 6.00 -11.02 -10.16
C LEU A 115 5.04 -11.70 -11.15
N SER A 116 4.64 -12.93 -10.85
CA SER A 116 3.64 -13.63 -11.65
C SER A 116 2.27 -12.96 -11.53
N PRO A 117 1.38 -13.06 -12.54
CA PRO A 117 0.03 -12.49 -12.47
C PRO A 117 -0.77 -13.01 -11.26
N ASP A 118 -0.57 -14.27 -10.88
CA ASP A 118 -1.24 -14.87 -9.72
C ASP A 118 -0.72 -14.30 -8.40
N ALA A 119 0.60 -14.08 -8.29
CA ALA A 119 1.19 -13.40 -7.14
C ALA A 119 0.74 -11.94 -7.04
N GLU A 120 0.67 -11.23 -8.17
CA GLU A 120 0.15 -9.86 -8.24
C GLU A 120 -1.30 -9.80 -7.74
N ALA A 121 -2.17 -10.67 -8.28
CA ALA A 121 -3.55 -10.77 -7.86
C ALA A 121 -3.68 -11.13 -6.37
N ALA A 122 -2.80 -12.00 -5.85
CA ALA A 122 -2.78 -12.35 -4.43
C ALA A 122 -2.42 -11.15 -3.56
N LEU A 123 -1.39 -10.37 -3.93
CA LEU A 123 -0.97 -9.17 -3.21
C LEU A 123 -2.05 -8.08 -3.21
N ASP A 124 -2.81 -7.92 -4.30
CA ASP A 124 -3.84 -6.88 -4.38
C ASP A 124 -5.12 -7.19 -3.58
N ARG A 125 -5.25 -8.42 -3.04
CA ARG A 125 -6.37 -8.74 -2.14
C ARG A 125 -6.19 -8.05 -0.78
N PRO A 126 -7.19 -7.27 -0.32
CA PRO A 126 -7.18 -6.68 1.01
C PRO A 126 -6.92 -7.73 2.10
N GLU A 127 -6.04 -7.43 3.04
CA GLU A 127 -5.78 -8.26 4.20
C GLU A 127 -6.68 -7.82 5.37
N SER A 128 -7.22 -8.78 6.10
CA SER A 128 -8.11 -8.54 7.24
C SER A 128 -7.93 -9.63 8.28
N THR A 129 -8.37 -9.34 9.51
CA THR A 129 -8.40 -10.30 10.61
C THR A 129 -9.75 -10.19 11.32
N ASP A 130 -10.30 -11.35 11.69
CA ASP A 130 -11.51 -11.42 12.52
C ASP A 130 -11.19 -11.39 14.01
N ALA A 131 -9.91 -11.33 14.39
CA ALA A 131 -9.51 -11.21 15.78
C ALA A 131 -10.07 -9.90 16.37
N PRO A 132 -10.73 -9.94 17.54
CA PRO A 132 -11.21 -8.72 18.17
C PRO A 132 -10.02 -7.82 18.51
N PRO A 133 -10.16 -6.47 18.46
CA PRO A 133 -9.05 -5.56 18.68
C PRO A 133 -8.30 -5.76 20.00
N SER A 134 -8.97 -6.28 21.04
CA SER A 134 -8.34 -6.61 22.33
C SER A 134 -7.42 -7.83 22.29
N GLU A 135 -7.55 -8.69 21.29
CA GLU A 135 -6.72 -9.89 21.08
C GLU A 135 -5.58 -9.64 20.07
N VAL A 136 -5.65 -8.55 19.31
CA VAL A 136 -4.58 -8.12 18.42
C VAL A 136 -3.40 -7.63 19.26
N GLY A 137 -2.40 -8.49 19.42
CA GLY A 137 -1.19 -8.16 20.18
C GLY A 137 -0.33 -7.11 19.48
N ALA A 138 0.57 -6.45 20.24
CA ALA A 138 1.48 -5.42 19.74
C ALA A 138 2.46 -5.89 18.65
N ARG A 139 2.56 -7.19 18.39
CA ARG A 139 3.40 -7.80 17.34
C ARG A 139 2.59 -8.32 16.15
N PHE A 140 1.27 -8.13 16.16
CA PHE A 140 0.43 -8.49 15.03
C PHE A 140 0.84 -7.68 13.80
N ARG A 141 0.86 -8.33 12.64
CA ARG A 141 1.21 -7.74 11.35
C ARG A 141 0.25 -8.27 10.31
N PHE A 142 0.00 -7.43 9.30
CA PHE A 142 -0.58 -7.85 8.04
C PHE A 142 0.59 -8.14 7.10
N ASP A 143 1.11 -9.36 7.17
CA ASP A 143 2.36 -9.76 6.51
C ASP A 143 2.23 -9.64 4.97
N ARG A 144 1.03 -9.82 4.41
CA ARG A 144 0.80 -9.62 2.97
C ARG A 144 0.75 -8.14 2.60
N ASP A 145 0.14 -7.29 3.42
CA ASP A 145 0.15 -5.84 3.20
C ASP A 145 1.58 -5.27 3.29
N ASP A 146 2.36 -5.74 4.27
CA ASP A 146 3.78 -5.40 4.40
C ASP A 146 4.58 -5.84 3.15
N LEU A 147 4.37 -7.07 2.66
CA LEU A 147 5.01 -7.55 1.43
C LEU A 147 4.62 -6.70 0.23
N ARG A 148 3.32 -6.41 0.07
CA ARG A 148 2.81 -5.56 -1.01
C ARG A 148 3.47 -4.18 -0.98
N HIS A 149 3.62 -3.60 0.22
CA HIS A 149 4.30 -2.32 0.39
C HIS A 149 5.76 -2.39 -0.05
N LEU A 150 6.53 -3.38 0.45
CA LEU A 150 7.94 -3.56 0.09
C LEU A 150 8.16 -3.77 -1.41
N VAL A 151 7.24 -4.49 -2.06
CA VAL A 151 7.30 -4.77 -3.50
C VAL A 151 6.91 -3.58 -4.35
N ARG A 152 5.92 -2.75 -3.96
CA ARG A 152 5.37 -1.70 -4.84
C ARG A 152 5.89 -0.29 -4.54
N ALA A 153 6.10 0.06 -3.27
CA ALA A 153 6.23 1.47 -2.87
C ALA A 153 7.42 2.21 -3.52
N ASN A 154 8.53 1.51 -3.74
CA ASN A 154 9.75 2.06 -4.31
C ASN A 154 10.19 1.32 -5.58
N SER A 155 9.23 0.89 -6.40
CA SER A 155 9.50 0.09 -7.60
C SER A 155 9.03 0.77 -8.87
N VAL A 156 9.85 0.66 -9.91
CA VAL A 156 9.42 0.87 -11.29
C VAL A 156 8.71 -0.40 -11.77
N ASP A 157 7.54 -0.25 -12.37
CA ASP A 157 6.77 -1.32 -12.98
C ASP A 157 7.03 -1.37 -14.48
N LEU A 158 7.64 -2.45 -14.97
CA LEU A 158 7.92 -2.69 -16.39
C LEU A 158 7.01 -3.78 -16.97
N THR A 159 6.01 -4.25 -16.22
CA THR A 159 5.14 -5.36 -16.63
C THR A 159 4.24 -5.03 -17.82
N SER A 160 4.06 -3.74 -18.13
CA SER A 160 3.26 -3.23 -19.25
C SER A 160 4.09 -2.87 -20.49
N GLY A 161 5.39 -3.16 -20.48
CA GLY A 161 6.30 -2.90 -21.61
C GLY A 161 6.98 -1.53 -21.59
N SER A 162 6.47 -0.56 -20.81
CA SER A 162 7.14 0.71 -20.53
C SER A 162 7.38 0.85 -19.02
N PRO A 163 8.54 1.37 -18.58
CA PRO A 163 8.86 1.50 -17.16
C PRO A 163 8.07 2.64 -16.53
N ARG A 164 7.22 2.32 -15.55
CA ARG A 164 6.31 3.27 -14.91
C ARG A 164 6.55 3.37 -13.42
N TRP A 165 6.45 4.59 -12.89
CA TRP A 165 6.39 4.81 -11.45
C TRP A 165 5.30 5.83 -11.13
N PRO A 166 4.21 5.44 -10.45
CA PRO A 166 3.03 6.30 -10.26
C PRO A 166 3.33 7.66 -9.60
N LEU A 167 4.36 7.73 -8.75
CA LEU A 167 4.75 8.98 -8.10
C LEU A 167 5.45 9.95 -9.07
N LEU A 168 6.21 9.45 -10.05
CA LEU A 168 6.78 10.28 -11.12
C LEU A 168 5.67 10.84 -12.01
N ASP A 169 4.74 9.98 -12.43
CA ASP A 169 3.55 10.35 -13.21
C ASP A 169 2.75 11.44 -12.47
N ARG A 170 2.57 11.28 -11.16
CA ARG A 170 1.87 12.26 -10.32
C ARG A 170 2.64 13.58 -10.21
N ALA A 171 3.95 13.55 -10.05
CA ALA A 171 4.78 14.75 -9.97
C ALA A 171 4.71 15.56 -11.26
N VAL A 172 4.81 14.90 -12.42
CA VAL A 172 4.66 15.54 -13.74
C VAL A 172 3.28 16.17 -13.90
N THR A 173 2.22 15.48 -13.46
CA THR A 173 0.85 16.02 -13.46
C THR A 173 0.73 17.31 -12.63
N LEU A 174 1.51 17.42 -11.56
CA LEU A 174 1.53 18.59 -10.68
C LEU A 174 2.44 19.71 -11.20
N GLY A 175 3.01 19.56 -12.40
CA GLY A 175 3.84 20.56 -13.07
C GLY A 175 5.34 20.39 -12.88
N ALA A 176 5.78 19.30 -12.27
CA ALA A 176 7.21 18.99 -12.20
C ALA A 176 7.74 18.55 -13.59
N GLN A 177 9.02 18.81 -13.84
CA GLN A 177 9.71 18.36 -15.05
C GLN A 177 10.63 17.20 -14.72
N VAL A 178 10.62 16.14 -15.52
CA VAL A 178 11.51 15.00 -15.31
C VAL A 178 12.95 15.38 -15.57
N VAL A 179 13.85 14.89 -14.73
CA VAL A 179 15.28 15.11 -14.85
C VAL A 179 15.98 13.76 -14.90
N ALA A 180 16.80 13.57 -15.94
CA ALA A 180 17.58 12.35 -16.11
C ALA A 180 18.81 12.29 -15.20
N GLU A 181 19.33 13.46 -14.77
CA GLU A 181 20.59 13.57 -14.03
C GLU A 181 20.50 14.43 -12.76
N GLY A 182 21.00 13.88 -11.66
CA GLY A 182 21.14 14.57 -10.37
C GLY A 182 20.54 13.76 -9.24
N ALA A 183 20.36 14.40 -8.07
CA ALA A 183 19.94 13.73 -6.83
C ALA A 183 18.43 13.37 -6.75
N GLY A 184 17.66 13.62 -7.80
CA GLY A 184 16.20 13.40 -7.81
C GLY A 184 15.67 13.22 -9.22
N ASP A 185 14.42 12.75 -9.31
CA ASP A 185 13.78 12.38 -10.57
C ASP A 185 13.09 13.55 -11.27
N VAL A 186 12.89 14.67 -10.57
CA VAL A 186 12.16 15.83 -11.08
C VAL A 186 12.74 17.17 -10.62
N VAL A 187 12.38 18.24 -11.32
CA VAL A 187 12.49 19.63 -10.89
C VAL A 187 11.09 20.20 -10.72
N LEU A 188 10.82 20.79 -9.55
CA LEU A 188 9.57 21.48 -9.25
C LEU A 188 9.47 22.81 -10.03
N PRO A 189 8.26 23.38 -10.19
CA PRO A 189 8.09 24.69 -10.85
C PRO A 189 8.89 25.84 -10.22
N ASP A 190 9.24 25.73 -8.95
CA ASP A 190 10.07 26.71 -8.22
C ASP A 190 11.59 26.47 -8.38
N GLY A 191 11.98 25.50 -9.21
CA GLY A 191 13.38 25.17 -9.52
C GLY A 191 14.06 24.24 -8.53
N ARG A 192 13.40 23.81 -7.44
CA ARG A 192 13.95 22.81 -6.50
C ARG A 192 13.96 21.41 -7.12
N ARG A 193 14.91 20.58 -6.67
CA ARG A 193 15.05 19.16 -7.02
C ARG A 193 14.64 18.29 -5.85
#